data_AF-A0A1R3TLS9-F1
#
_entry.id   AF-A0A1R3TLS9-F1
#
_cell.length_a   1.000
_cell.length_b   1.000
_cell.length_c   1.000
_cell.angle_alpha   90.00
_cell.angle_beta   90.00
_cell.angle_gamma   90.00
#
_symmetry.space_group_name_H-M   'P 1'
#
loop_
_entity.id
_entity.type
_entity.pdbx_description
1 polymer ?
#
loop_
_entity_poly.entity_id
_entity_poly.type
_entity_poly.pdbx_seq_one_letter_code
_entity_poly.pdbx_strand_id
1 'polypeptide(L)'
;MNKLVSSLHDTIVSLNAPDNSLSALIHSKELEFVMEAHDGLSAAIAAQAGFKALWASGLSISSSLGYRDANEASWTQMVDVVERMDPNDRLHRTDTPLRRAG
;
A
#
# COMPACT_ATOMS: atom_id res chain seq x y z
N MET A 1 7.77 -2.77 -36.13
CA MET A 1 8.93 -3.18 -35.31
C MET A 1 8.65 -3.02 -33.81
N ASN A 2 7.40 -3.15 -33.34
CA ASN A 2 7.01 -2.55 -32.05
C ASN A 2 6.53 -3.59 -31.01
N LYS A 3 6.15 -4.80 -31.44
CA LYS A 3 5.73 -5.88 -30.53
C LYS A 3 6.89 -6.61 -29.88
N LEU A 4 8.00 -6.82 -30.61
CA LEU A 4 9.18 -7.50 -30.08
C LEU A 4 9.90 -6.65 -29.03
N VAL A 5 9.99 -5.34 -29.23
CA VAL A 5 10.63 -4.43 -28.26
C VAL A 5 9.79 -4.30 -26.98
N SER A 6 8.46 -4.19 -27.10
CA SER A 6 7.55 -4.21 -25.94
C SER A 6 7.64 -5.53 -25.17
N SER A 7 7.59 -6.67 -25.86
CA SER A 7 7.72 -7.99 -25.23
C SER A 7 9.05 -8.18 -24.48
N LEU A 8 10.15 -7.66 -25.02
CA LEU A 8 11.45 -7.67 -24.35
C LEU A 8 11.45 -6.77 -23.11
N HIS A 9 10.83 -5.59 -23.19
CA HIS A 9 10.73 -4.67 -22.05
C HIS A 9 9.92 -5.28 -20.90
N ASP A 10 8.76 -5.88 -21.22
CA ASP A 10 7.90 -6.56 -20.25
C ASP A 10 8.63 -7.75 -19.59
N THR A 11 9.41 -8.49 -20.39
CA THR A 11 10.22 -9.61 -19.89
C THR A 11 11.33 -9.13 -18.96
N ILE A 12 12.03 -8.05 -19.30
CA ILE A 12 13.11 -7.49 -18.47
C ILE A 12 12.57 -6.91 -17.17
N VAL A 13 11.42 -6.23 -17.21
CA VAL A 13 10.74 -5.72 -16.01
C VAL A 13 10.31 -6.88 -15.11
N SER A 14 9.73 -7.94 -15.68
CA SER A 14 9.32 -9.13 -14.93
C SER A 14 10.48 -9.91 -14.30
N LEU A 15 11.64 -9.99 -14.97
CA LEU A 15 12.83 -10.71 -14.46
C LEU A 15 13.55 -9.99 -13.32
N ASN A 16 13.37 -8.67 -13.17
CA ASN A 16 14.03 -7.87 -12.15
C ASN A 16 13.10 -7.36 -11.05
N ALA A 17 11.78 -7.49 -11.24
CA ALA A 17 10.84 -7.12 -10.21
C ALA A 17 10.89 -8.17 -9.09
N PRO A 18 10.93 -7.76 -7.81
CA PRO A 18 10.76 -8.72 -6.72
C PRO A 18 9.45 -9.49 -6.92
N ASP A 19 9.41 -10.77 -6.54
CA ASP A 19 8.23 -11.65 -6.72
C ASP A 19 6.92 -11.06 -6.15
N ASN A 20 7.03 -10.06 -5.27
CA ASN A 20 5.93 -9.34 -4.64
C ASN A 20 5.69 -7.93 -5.22
N SER A 21 6.22 -7.60 -6.39
CA SER A 21 5.92 -6.30 -7.02
C SER A 21 4.47 -6.22 -7.51
N LEU A 22 3.89 -5.02 -7.48
CA LEU A 22 2.55 -4.79 -8.03
C LEU A 22 2.49 -5.12 -9.54
N SER A 23 3.55 -4.84 -10.29
CA SER A 23 3.64 -5.19 -11.71
C SER A 23 3.54 -6.70 -11.93
N ALA A 24 4.24 -7.51 -11.12
CA ALA A 24 4.13 -8.97 -11.19
C ALA A 24 2.72 -9.46 -10.88
N LEU A 25 2.03 -8.86 -9.89
CA LEU A 25 0.64 -9.19 -9.57
C LEU A 25 -0.33 -8.86 -10.71
N ILE A 26 -0.19 -7.69 -11.34
CA ILE A 26 -1.04 -7.25 -12.46
C ILE A 26 -0.87 -8.16 -13.69
N HIS A 27 0.35 -8.65 -13.93
CA HIS A 27 0.65 -9.54 -15.06
C HIS A 27 0.52 -11.03 -14.72
N SER A 28 0.02 -11.37 -13.52
CA SER A 28 -0.22 -12.76 -13.13
C SER A 28 -1.21 -13.43 -14.09
N LYS A 29 -0.99 -14.72 -14.35
CA LYS A 29 -1.90 -15.53 -15.16
C LYS A 29 -3.15 -15.94 -14.38
N GLU A 30 -3.07 -15.89 -13.06
CA GLU A 30 -4.14 -16.24 -12.14
C GLU A 30 -4.72 -14.96 -11.50
N LEU A 31 -5.95 -15.06 -11.00
CA LEU A 31 -6.56 -13.96 -10.25
C LEU A 31 -5.83 -13.77 -8.91
N GLU A 32 -5.20 -12.62 -8.74
CA GLU A 32 -4.57 -12.21 -7.49
C GLU A 32 -5.53 -11.36 -6.64
N PHE A 33 -5.44 -11.48 -5.32
CA PHE A 33 -6.24 -10.71 -4.37
C PHE A 33 -5.39 -9.70 -3.62
N VAL A 34 -5.94 -8.50 -3.47
CA VAL A 34 -5.36 -7.39 -2.70
C VAL A 34 -6.34 -7.05 -1.59
N MET A 35 -5.87 -7.03 -0.35
CA MET A 35 -6.74 -6.78 0.81
C MET A 35 -6.78 -5.29 1.14
N GLU A 36 -7.97 -4.79 1.44
CA GLU A 36 -8.14 -3.41 1.91
C GLU A 36 -7.53 -3.24 3.31
N ALA A 37 -6.82 -2.13 3.50
CA ALA A 37 -6.34 -1.70 4.81
C ALA A 37 -6.54 -0.18 4.95
N HIS A 38 -7.04 0.24 6.11
CA HIS A 38 -7.30 1.64 6.45
C HIS A 38 -6.49 2.14 7.67
N ASP A 39 -5.70 1.26 8.30
CA ASP A 39 -4.71 1.58 9.32
C ASP A 39 -3.57 0.53 9.38
N GLY A 40 -2.60 0.74 10.29
CA GLY A 40 -1.48 -0.20 10.46
C GLY A 40 -1.89 -1.57 11.03
N LEU A 41 -3.00 -1.65 11.78
CA LEU A 41 -3.45 -2.92 12.36
C LEU A 41 -4.10 -3.82 11.30
N SER A 42 -5.00 -3.27 10.49
CA SER A 42 -5.61 -3.97 9.35
C SER A 42 -4.55 -4.41 8.34
N ALA A 43 -3.54 -3.58 8.08
CA ALA A 43 -2.38 -3.94 7.26
C ALA A 43 -1.60 -5.13 7.83
N ALA A 44 -1.31 -5.12 9.14
CA ALA A 44 -0.62 -6.23 9.80
C ALA A 44 -1.42 -7.54 9.75
N ILE A 45 -2.74 -7.47 9.93
CA ILE A 45 -3.64 -8.64 9.81
C ILE A 45 -3.65 -9.18 8.38
N ALA A 46 -3.77 -8.30 7.38
CA ALA A 46 -3.75 -8.69 5.97
C ALA A 46 -2.42 -9.35 5.57
N ALA A 47 -1.29 -8.81 6.05
CA ALA A 47 0.03 -9.41 5.83
C ALA A 47 0.13 -10.81 6.49
N GLN A 48 -0.34 -10.96 7.74
CA GLN A 48 -0.37 -12.26 8.43
C GLN A 48 -1.29 -13.27 7.75
N ALA A 49 -2.38 -12.81 7.13
CA ALA A 49 -3.29 -13.64 6.35
C ALA A 49 -2.71 -14.07 4.98
N GLY A 50 -1.53 -13.56 4.60
CA GLY A 50 -0.81 -13.97 3.39
C GLY A 50 -1.17 -13.19 2.13
N PHE A 51 -1.82 -12.02 2.24
CA PHE A 51 -2.05 -11.17 1.09
C PHE A 51 -0.73 -10.58 0.57
N LYS A 52 -0.52 -10.66 -0.75
CA LYS A 52 0.72 -10.22 -1.40
C LYS A 52 0.83 -8.70 -1.54
N ALA A 53 -0.29 -7.99 -1.47
CA ALA A 53 -0.37 -6.53 -1.54
C ALA A 53 -1.58 -6.00 -0.76
N LEU A 54 -1.55 -4.69 -0.45
CA LEU A 54 -2.63 -3.97 0.22
C LEU A 54 -3.27 -2.93 -0.70
N TRP A 55 -4.54 -2.65 -0.48
CA TRP A 55 -5.30 -1.57 -1.11
C TRP A 55 -5.65 -0.51 -0.07
N ALA A 56 -5.01 0.64 -0.15
CA ALA A 56 -5.26 1.78 0.72
C ALA A 56 -6.47 2.57 0.21
N SER A 57 -7.67 2.27 0.72
CA SER A 57 -8.91 2.93 0.30
C SER A 57 -9.04 4.33 0.90
N GLY A 58 -9.07 5.37 0.06
CA GLY A 58 -9.26 6.76 0.52
C GLY A 58 -10.58 6.98 1.28
N LEU A 59 -11.66 6.31 0.87
CA LEU A 59 -12.94 6.30 1.59
C LEU A 59 -12.80 5.69 2.99
N SER A 60 -12.12 4.54 3.10
CA SER A 60 -11.99 3.82 4.37
C SER A 60 -11.03 4.54 5.32
N ILE A 61 -9.91 5.05 4.80
CA ILE A 61 -8.95 5.82 5.59
C ILE A 61 -9.58 7.12 6.08
N SER A 62 -10.27 7.88 5.21
CA SER A 62 -10.93 9.13 5.62
C SER A 62 -12.01 8.89 6.66
N SER A 63 -12.82 7.84 6.49
CA SER A 63 -13.83 7.43 7.47
C SER A 63 -13.20 7.05 8.82
N SER A 64 -12.07 6.35 8.81
CA SER A 64 -11.32 5.96 10.03
C SER A 64 -10.72 7.16 10.76
N LEU A 65 -10.42 8.24 10.02
CA LEU A 65 -10.00 9.53 10.58
C LEU A 65 -11.18 10.40 11.05
N GLY A 66 -12.43 9.95 10.87
CA GLY A 66 -13.64 10.69 11.23
C GLY A 66 -14.09 11.72 10.19
N TYR A 67 -13.51 11.71 8.99
CA TYR A 67 -13.92 12.56 7.88
C TYR A 67 -14.95 11.86 6.99
N ARG A 68 -15.67 12.67 6.21
CA ARG A 68 -16.45 12.16 5.09
C ARG A 68 -15.52 11.95 3.89
N ASP A 69 -15.93 11.10 2.96
CA ASP A 69 -15.29 10.97 1.66
C ASP A 69 -15.63 12.16 0.75
N ALA A 70 -15.12 13.33 1.16
CA ALA A 70 -15.37 14.63 0.55
C ALA A 70 -14.09 15.47 0.48
N ASN A 71 -12.91 14.80 0.48
CA ASN A 71 -11.59 15.43 0.44
C ASN A 71 -11.32 16.40 1.61
N GLU A 72 -11.82 16.06 2.80
CA GLU A 72 -11.63 16.84 4.04
C GLU A 72 -10.31 16.51 4.75
N ALA A 73 -9.84 15.25 4.61
CA ALA A 73 -8.52 14.84 5.06
C ALA A 73 -7.45 15.48 4.15
N SER A 74 -6.41 16.05 4.74
CA SER A 74 -5.28 16.57 3.98
C SER A 74 -4.48 15.43 3.36
N TRP A 75 -3.75 15.75 2.29
CA TRP A 75 -2.89 14.77 1.64
C TRP A 75 -1.79 14.23 2.55
N THR A 76 -1.26 15.06 3.44
CA THR A 76 -0.31 14.61 4.47
C THR A 76 -0.95 13.64 5.45
N GLN A 77 -2.18 13.90 5.92
CA GLN A 77 -2.88 12.97 6.82
C GLN A 77 -3.11 11.59 6.18
N MET A 78 -3.41 11.54 4.88
CA MET A 78 -3.51 10.28 4.13
C MET A 78 -2.16 9.56 4.05
N VAL A 79 -1.09 10.25 3.66
CA VAL A 79 0.24 9.67 3.55
C VAL A 79 0.74 9.16 4.90
N ASP A 80 0.50 9.89 5.99
CA ASP A 80 0.87 9.46 7.36
C ASP A 80 0.20 8.13 7.74
N VAL A 81 -1.04 7.89 7.28
CA VAL A 81 -1.74 6.62 7.53
C VAL A 81 -1.12 5.50 6.69
N VAL A 82 -0.86 5.75 5.41
CA VAL A 82 -0.26 4.77 4.49
C VAL A 82 1.16 4.39 4.91
N GLU A 83 1.96 5.35 5.39
CA GLU A 83 3.30 5.08 5.93
C GLU A 83 3.25 4.10 7.10
N ARG A 84 2.29 4.28 8.02
CA ARG A 84 2.05 3.36 9.14
C ARG A 84 1.55 1.97 8.72
N MET A 85 1.11 1.78 7.48
CA MET A 85 0.72 0.46 6.96
C MET A 85 1.91 -0.35 6.45
N ASP A 86 3.06 0.27 6.19
CA ASP A 86 4.24 -0.44 5.74
C ASP A 86 4.84 -1.24 6.92
N PRO A 87 4.87 -2.58 6.87
CA PRO A 87 5.48 -3.39 7.93
C PRO A 87 6.99 -3.16 8.06
N ASN A 88 7.64 -2.58 7.04
CA ASN A 88 9.05 -2.19 7.07
C ASN A 88 9.26 -0.75 7.54
N ASP A 89 8.20 0.02 7.76
CA ASP A 89 8.34 1.34 8.36
C ASP A 89 8.87 1.19 9.80
N ARG A 90 10.11 1.62 9.97
CA ARG A 90 10.84 1.61 11.23
C ARG A 90 10.77 2.95 11.95
N LEU A 91 10.24 3.99 11.31
CA LEU A 91 10.35 5.38 11.80
C LEU A 91 9.51 5.64 13.06
N HIS A 92 8.47 4.84 13.32
CA HIS A 92 7.58 5.05 14.46
C HIS A 92 7.63 3.98 15.56
N ARG A 93 8.50 2.97 15.45
CA ARG A 93 8.66 1.96 16.53
C ARG A 93 9.40 2.49 17.76
N THR A 94 10.12 3.62 17.67
CA THR A 94 10.86 4.17 18.82
C THR A 94 10.65 5.65 19.12
N ASP A 95 10.09 6.48 18.22
CA ASP A 95 10.02 7.93 18.45
C ASP A 95 8.62 8.52 18.26
N THR A 96 7.73 8.32 19.25
CA THR A 96 6.66 9.30 19.50
C THR A 96 7.12 10.23 20.62
N PRO A 97 7.74 11.39 20.33
CA PRO A 97 7.83 12.42 21.35
C PRO A 97 6.42 12.96 21.57
N LEU A 98 5.95 12.85 22.81
CA LEU A 98 4.79 13.53 23.38
C LEU A 98 4.65 14.94 22.77
N ARG A 99 3.78 15.09 21.77
CA ARG A 99 3.41 16.40 21.25
C ARG A 99 1.90 16.50 21.14
N ARG A 100 1.29 16.77 22.30
CA ARG A 100 0.25 17.79 22.55
C ARG A 100 -0.36 17.56 23.94
N ALA A 101 0.38 18.01 24.95
CA ALA A 101 -0.22 18.60 26.15
C ALA A 101 0.14 20.09 26.07
N GLY A 102 -0.87 20.93 25.92
CA GLY A 102 -0.77 22.37 25.67
C GLY A 102 -2.11 22.88 25.20
#